data_AF-A0A4S4DRY2-F1
#
_entry.id   AF-A0A4S4DRY2-F1
#
_cell.length_a   1.000
_cell.length_b   1.000
_cell.length_c   1.000
_cell.angle_alpha   90.00
_cell.angle_beta   90.00
_cell.angle_gamma   90.00
#
_symmetry.space_group_name_H-M   'P 1'
#
loop_
_entity.id
_entity.type
_entity.pdbx_description
1 polymer ?
#
loop_
_entity_poly.entity_id
_entity_poly.type
_entity_poly.pdbx_seq_one_letter_code
_entity_poly.pdbx_strand_id
1 'polypeptide(L)'
;MVASNSCWQNAYQNLFAGCSEILAGEEKRSRLAWHLSDCFQKDSGRPPLPHCDAKSSMLKCLTKLDEDARKIYLETDAFKRQTERLVNELKNSAQFAEDKLETIEEKVEGLLQNSHLIHDSLASIDVQTQQVAKLTQNVEVQVNLVLRNTEAVYEQSKGIAASQSELQEKQATMTDKLEESMAKLHESSNKVGEKISNLKNQAIEIEEEISKVGNAMSSKMNTLQQRADDIGNMVGISLEKQKQVLDGKSLAFEGLQSLTKFQLHALEENR
;
A
#
# COMPACT_ATOMS: atom_id res chain seq x y z
N MET A 1 -50.59 -51.80 -69.43
CA MET A 1 -51.65 -51.46 -70.40
C MET A 1 -52.12 -50.05 -70.07
N VAL A 2 -51.85 -49.11 -70.98
CA VAL A 2 -52.27 -47.72 -70.88
C VAL A 2 -53.80 -47.70 -70.90
N ALA A 3 -54.41 -47.29 -69.79
CA ALA A 3 -55.86 -47.18 -69.70
C ALA A 3 -56.32 -46.21 -70.78
N SER A 4 -57.20 -46.70 -71.66
CA SER A 4 -57.87 -45.90 -72.68
C SER A 4 -58.45 -44.63 -72.06
N ASN A 5 -58.27 -43.47 -72.71
CA ASN A 5 -58.85 -42.17 -72.33
C ASN A 5 -60.32 -42.32 -71.92
N SER A 6 -60.57 -42.51 -70.62
CA SER A 6 -61.93 -42.68 -70.11
C SER A 6 -62.65 -41.34 -70.19
N CYS A 7 -63.97 -41.38 -70.33
CA CYS A 7 -64.79 -40.16 -70.33
C CYS A 7 -64.43 -39.25 -69.14
N TRP A 8 -64.28 -39.86 -67.96
CA TRP A 8 -63.83 -39.20 -66.74
C TRP A 8 -62.45 -38.57 -66.86
N GLN A 9 -61.45 -39.28 -67.38
CA GLN A 9 -60.09 -38.75 -67.49
C GLN A 9 -60.05 -37.50 -68.38
N ASN A 10 -60.80 -37.48 -69.49
CA ASN A 10 -60.92 -36.30 -70.35
C ASN A 10 -61.69 -35.15 -69.66
N ALA A 11 -62.78 -35.45 -68.94
CA ALA A 11 -63.53 -34.46 -68.18
C ALA A 11 -62.68 -33.82 -67.06
N TYR A 12 -61.91 -34.64 -66.34
CA TYR A 12 -61.00 -34.20 -65.29
C TYR A 12 -59.75 -33.48 -65.84
N GLN A 13 -59.14 -33.92 -66.94
CA GLN A 13 -58.01 -33.19 -67.54
C GLN A 13 -58.41 -31.79 -68.02
N ASN A 14 -59.60 -31.64 -68.61
CA ASN A 14 -60.15 -30.32 -68.95
C ASN A 14 -60.39 -29.45 -67.69
N LEU A 15 -60.75 -30.05 -66.56
CA LEU A 15 -60.84 -29.36 -65.28
C LEU A 15 -59.47 -28.88 -64.79
N PHE A 16 -58.47 -29.77 -64.78
CA PHE A 16 -57.15 -29.47 -64.24
C PHE A 16 -56.32 -28.52 -65.11
N ALA A 17 -56.54 -28.50 -66.42
CA ALA A 17 -55.88 -27.57 -67.34
C ALA A 17 -56.30 -26.10 -67.14
N GLY A 18 -57.38 -25.83 -66.39
CA GLY A 18 -57.94 -24.48 -66.20
C GLY A 18 -58.61 -24.25 -64.86
N CYS A 19 -58.16 -24.92 -63.78
CA CYS A 19 -58.81 -24.86 -62.46
C CYS A 19 -59.07 -23.43 -61.95
N SER A 20 -58.18 -22.46 -62.19
CA SER A 20 -58.42 -21.06 -61.80
C SER A 20 -59.53 -20.40 -62.61
N GLU A 21 -59.65 -20.70 -63.90
CA GLU A 21 -60.65 -20.09 -64.80
C GLU A 21 -62.01 -20.79 -64.78
N ILE A 22 -62.04 -22.12 -64.64
CA ILE A 22 -63.26 -22.93 -64.62
C ILE A 22 -64.01 -22.73 -63.31
N LEU A 23 -63.30 -22.49 -62.20
CA LEU A 23 -63.88 -22.14 -60.92
C LEU A 23 -64.22 -20.64 -60.81
N ALA A 24 -63.82 -19.79 -61.76
CA ALA A 24 -64.20 -18.38 -61.75
C ALA A 24 -65.53 -18.08 -62.47
N GLY A 25 -65.91 -18.88 -63.49
CA GLY A 25 -67.08 -18.61 -64.33
C GLY A 25 -68.20 -19.66 -64.23
N GLU A 26 -69.44 -19.24 -63.96
CA GLU A 26 -70.62 -20.10 -63.83
C GLU A 26 -70.90 -20.96 -65.10
N GLU A 27 -70.62 -20.39 -66.27
CA GLU A 27 -70.74 -21.07 -67.56
C GLU A 27 -69.75 -22.24 -67.71
N LYS A 28 -68.47 -22.00 -67.37
CA LYS A 28 -67.43 -23.05 -67.37
C LYS A 28 -67.73 -24.10 -66.31
N ARG A 29 -68.27 -23.70 -65.15
CA ARG A 29 -68.69 -24.65 -64.11
C ARG A 29 -69.81 -25.57 -64.61
N SER A 30 -70.82 -25.00 -65.27
CA SER A 30 -71.97 -25.73 -65.79
C SER A 30 -71.57 -26.70 -66.91
N ARG A 31 -70.64 -26.30 -67.80
CA ARG A 31 -70.07 -27.20 -68.82
C ARG A 31 -69.35 -28.40 -68.22
N LEU A 32 -68.58 -28.18 -67.15
CA LEU A 32 -67.91 -29.30 -66.49
C LEU A 32 -68.94 -30.26 -65.86
N ALA A 33 -69.95 -29.73 -65.16
CA ALA A 33 -71.02 -30.54 -64.60
C ALA A 33 -71.72 -31.35 -65.71
N TRP A 34 -71.91 -30.76 -66.90
CA TRP A 34 -72.44 -31.44 -68.07
C TRP A 34 -71.56 -32.61 -68.53
N HIS A 35 -70.25 -32.39 -68.67
CA HIS A 35 -69.32 -33.46 -69.05
C HIS A 35 -69.27 -34.59 -68.01
N LEU A 36 -69.24 -34.25 -66.72
CA LEU A 36 -69.25 -35.26 -65.64
C LEU A 36 -70.57 -36.06 -65.64
N SER A 37 -71.70 -35.39 -65.89
CA SER A 37 -73.02 -36.02 -65.96
C SER A 37 -73.15 -36.92 -67.18
N ASP A 38 -72.63 -36.51 -68.33
CA ASP A 38 -72.59 -37.31 -69.55
C ASP A 38 -71.73 -38.57 -69.36
N CYS A 39 -70.58 -38.45 -68.70
CA CYS A 39 -69.76 -39.60 -68.34
C CYS A 39 -70.47 -40.55 -67.38
N PHE A 40 -71.17 -40.01 -66.37
CA PHE A 40 -71.97 -40.82 -65.46
C PHE A 40 -73.10 -41.58 -66.17
N GLN A 41 -73.81 -40.93 -67.11
CA GLN A 41 -74.87 -41.60 -67.86
C GLN A 41 -74.32 -42.72 -68.75
N LYS A 42 -73.21 -42.48 -69.45
CA LYS A 42 -72.55 -43.50 -70.29
C LYS A 42 -72.11 -44.71 -69.47
N ASP A 43 -71.49 -44.49 -68.31
CA ASP A 43 -70.98 -45.58 -67.46
C ASP A 43 -72.11 -46.33 -66.73
N SER A 44 -73.24 -45.69 -66.47
CA SER A 44 -74.43 -46.33 -65.89
C SER A 44 -75.33 -47.02 -66.91
N GLY A 45 -74.94 -47.04 -68.20
CA GLY A 45 -75.70 -47.67 -69.28
C GLY A 45 -76.94 -46.88 -69.74
N ARG A 46 -77.06 -45.61 -69.33
CA ARG A 46 -78.13 -44.69 -69.73
C ARG A 46 -77.77 -44.00 -71.06
N PRO A 47 -78.76 -43.47 -71.81
CA PRO A 47 -78.50 -42.67 -73.00
C PRO A 47 -77.55 -41.49 -72.70
N PRO A 48 -76.62 -41.16 -73.60
CA PRO A 48 -75.74 -40.01 -73.41
C PRO A 48 -76.52 -38.69 -73.46
N LEU A 49 -75.94 -37.65 -72.87
CA LEU A 49 -76.52 -36.31 -72.95
C LEU A 49 -76.55 -35.81 -74.40
N PRO A 50 -77.56 -35.00 -74.78
CA PRO A 50 -77.63 -34.41 -76.11
C PRO A 50 -76.40 -33.55 -76.41
N HIS A 51 -76.04 -33.40 -77.68
CA HIS A 51 -74.87 -32.59 -78.04
C HIS A 51 -75.07 -31.11 -77.64
N CYS A 52 -74.13 -30.57 -76.85
CA CYS A 52 -74.06 -29.16 -76.47
C CYS A 52 -72.78 -28.53 -77.05
N ASP A 53 -72.94 -27.56 -77.96
CA ASP A 53 -71.82 -26.87 -78.62
C ASP A 53 -71.04 -26.01 -77.59
N ALA A 54 -69.70 -26.02 -77.69
CA ALA A 54 -68.80 -25.22 -76.86
C ALA A 54 -69.06 -23.71 -76.91
N LYS A 55 -69.67 -23.20 -78.00
CA LYS A 55 -70.04 -21.80 -78.21
C LYS A 55 -71.48 -21.46 -77.77
N SER A 56 -72.32 -22.47 -77.52
CA SER A 56 -73.73 -22.28 -77.11
C SER A 56 -73.86 -22.17 -75.61
N SER A 57 -74.64 -21.21 -75.08
CA SER A 57 -74.79 -21.05 -73.63
C SER A 57 -75.33 -22.30 -72.94
N MET A 58 -74.82 -22.61 -71.75
CA MET A 58 -75.24 -23.80 -71.00
C MET A 58 -76.71 -23.79 -70.65
N LEU A 59 -77.29 -22.62 -70.38
CA LEU A 59 -78.74 -22.48 -70.19
C LEU A 59 -79.55 -23.03 -71.38
N LYS A 60 -79.09 -22.84 -72.63
CA LYS A 60 -79.74 -23.39 -73.83
C LYS A 60 -79.52 -24.89 -74.01
N CYS A 61 -78.46 -25.44 -73.44
CA CYS A 61 -78.21 -26.87 -73.47
C CYS A 61 -79.03 -27.61 -72.40
N LEU A 62 -79.18 -27.00 -71.22
CA LEU A 62 -79.97 -27.55 -70.11
C LEU A 62 -81.46 -27.66 -70.43
N THR A 63 -82.01 -26.78 -71.27
CA THR A 63 -83.41 -26.87 -71.72
C THR A 63 -83.69 -28.03 -72.67
N LYS A 64 -82.65 -28.67 -73.23
CA LYS A 64 -82.78 -29.84 -74.12
C LYS A 64 -82.74 -31.17 -73.37
N LEU A 65 -82.55 -31.15 -72.05
CA LEU A 65 -82.55 -32.34 -71.21
C LEU A 65 -83.98 -32.80 -70.92
N ASP A 66 -84.20 -34.11 -70.94
CA ASP A 66 -85.37 -34.71 -70.30
C ASP A 66 -85.26 -34.62 -68.76
N GLU A 67 -86.36 -34.92 -68.06
CA GLU A 67 -86.44 -34.77 -66.61
C GLU A 67 -85.43 -35.64 -65.84
N ASP A 68 -85.16 -36.86 -66.29
CA ASP A 68 -84.23 -37.79 -65.63
C ASP A 68 -82.77 -37.33 -65.83
N ALA A 69 -82.41 -36.93 -67.04
CA ALA A 69 -81.09 -36.40 -67.36
C ALA A 69 -80.83 -35.07 -66.65
N ARG A 70 -81.86 -34.23 -66.50
CA ARG A 70 -81.80 -32.97 -65.74
C ARG A 70 -81.56 -33.22 -64.25
N LYS A 71 -82.21 -34.22 -63.66
CA LYS A 71 -82.00 -34.61 -62.26
C LYS A 71 -80.56 -35.07 -62.00
N ILE A 72 -80.04 -35.96 -62.84
CA ILE A 72 -78.65 -36.45 -62.76
C ILE A 72 -77.64 -35.29 -62.87
N TYR A 73 -77.90 -34.33 -63.76
CA TYR A 73 -77.08 -33.14 -63.90
C TYR A 73 -77.04 -32.31 -62.61
N LEU A 74 -78.19 -32.07 -61.98
CA LEU A 74 -78.27 -31.29 -60.73
C LEU A 74 -77.54 -32.00 -59.57
N GLU A 75 -77.67 -33.31 -59.45
CA GLU A 75 -76.96 -34.10 -58.44
C GLU A 75 -75.43 -34.05 -58.66
N THR A 76 -74.99 -34.13 -59.91
CA THR A 76 -73.57 -34.03 -60.28
C THR A 76 -73.01 -32.63 -60.04
N ASP A 77 -73.75 -31.56 -60.36
CA ASP A 77 -73.35 -30.18 -60.05
C ASP A 77 -73.26 -29.93 -58.54
N ALA A 78 -74.20 -30.49 -57.76
CA ALA A 78 -74.16 -30.41 -56.29
C ALA A 78 -72.92 -31.13 -55.71
N PHE A 79 -72.65 -32.36 -56.15
CA PHE A 79 -71.46 -33.12 -55.74
C PHE A 79 -70.16 -32.37 -56.08
N LYS A 80 -70.10 -31.80 -57.28
CA LYS A 80 -68.97 -31.00 -57.73
C LYS A 80 -68.77 -29.78 -56.82
N ARG A 81 -69.82 -29.00 -56.53
CA ARG A 81 -69.72 -27.81 -55.67
C ARG A 81 -69.25 -28.15 -54.26
N GLN A 82 -69.72 -29.27 -53.71
CA GLN A 82 -69.26 -29.77 -52.40
C GLN A 82 -67.78 -30.17 -52.43
N THR A 83 -67.35 -30.86 -53.49
CA THR A 83 -65.95 -31.27 -53.65
C THR A 83 -65.03 -30.06 -53.85
N GLU A 84 -65.42 -29.09 -54.67
CA GLU A 84 -64.69 -27.82 -54.88
C GLU A 84 -64.51 -27.07 -53.56
N ARG A 85 -65.58 -26.96 -52.76
CA ARG A 85 -65.52 -26.34 -51.43
C ARG A 85 -64.52 -27.06 -50.53
N LEU A 86 -64.61 -28.38 -50.43
CA LEU A 86 -63.73 -29.17 -49.56
C LEU A 86 -62.26 -29.06 -49.98
N VAL A 87 -61.97 -29.11 -51.28
CA VAL A 87 -60.60 -28.97 -51.81
C VAL A 87 -60.04 -27.57 -51.51
N ASN A 88 -60.85 -26.52 -51.66
CA ASN A 88 -60.45 -25.16 -51.33
C ASN A 88 -60.23 -24.97 -49.82
N GLU A 89 -61.10 -25.52 -48.98
CA GLU A 89 -60.92 -25.50 -47.52
C GLU A 89 -59.64 -26.24 -47.11
N LEU A 90 -59.37 -27.42 -47.70
CA LEU A 90 -58.15 -28.19 -47.46
C LEU A 90 -56.90 -27.42 -47.90
N LYS A 91 -56.92 -26.81 -49.09
CA LYS A 91 -55.82 -25.99 -49.59
C LYS A 91 -55.51 -24.82 -48.65
N ASN A 92 -56.54 -24.07 -48.24
CA ASN A 92 -56.37 -22.94 -47.35
C ASN A 92 -55.83 -23.39 -45.98
N SER A 93 -56.30 -24.53 -45.47
CA SER A 93 -55.79 -25.11 -44.22
C SER A 93 -54.34 -25.57 -44.34
N ALA A 94 -53.96 -26.17 -45.47
CA ALA A 94 -52.59 -26.60 -45.72
C ALA A 94 -51.62 -25.41 -45.81
N GLN A 95 -52.01 -24.36 -46.54
CA GLN A 95 -51.23 -23.12 -46.63
C GLN A 95 -51.10 -22.44 -45.27
N PHE A 96 -52.18 -22.36 -44.49
CA PHE A 96 -52.10 -21.81 -43.14
C PHE A 96 -51.16 -22.62 -42.23
N ALA A 97 -51.15 -23.94 -42.35
CA ALA A 97 -50.23 -24.78 -41.57
C ALA A 97 -48.76 -24.57 -42.01
N GLU A 98 -48.51 -24.40 -43.30
CA GLU A 98 -47.19 -24.10 -43.87
C GLU A 98 -46.66 -22.75 -43.34
N ASP A 99 -47.44 -21.68 -43.43
CA ASP A 99 -47.07 -20.36 -42.90
C ASP A 99 -46.76 -20.41 -41.38
N LYS A 100 -47.50 -21.23 -40.63
CA LYS A 100 -47.26 -21.44 -39.20
C LYS A 100 -45.97 -22.21 -38.93
N LEU A 101 -45.65 -23.21 -39.76
CA LEU A 101 -44.41 -23.96 -39.65
C LEU A 101 -43.20 -23.09 -39.97
N GLU A 102 -43.28 -22.24 -41.00
CA GLU A 102 -42.23 -21.26 -41.32
C GLU A 102 -42.00 -20.29 -40.16
N THR A 103 -43.07 -19.74 -39.59
CA THR A 103 -42.97 -18.87 -38.40
C THR A 103 -42.34 -19.60 -37.19
N ILE A 104 -42.61 -20.90 -37.04
CA ILE A 104 -42.03 -21.71 -35.97
C ILE A 104 -40.55 -21.94 -36.23
N GLU A 105 -40.17 -22.24 -37.47
CA GLU A 105 -38.78 -22.46 -37.89
C GLU A 105 -37.91 -21.23 -37.61
N GLU A 106 -38.36 -20.03 -38.03
CA GLU A 106 -37.66 -18.77 -37.74
C GLU A 106 -37.45 -18.55 -36.23
N LYS A 107 -38.47 -18.85 -35.42
CA LYS A 107 -38.39 -18.73 -33.96
C LYS A 107 -37.43 -19.75 -33.35
N VAL A 108 -37.41 -20.98 -33.87
CA VAL A 108 -36.51 -22.03 -33.40
C VAL A 108 -35.06 -21.68 -33.73
N GLU A 109 -34.79 -21.12 -34.90
CA GLU A 109 -33.45 -20.65 -35.27
C GLU A 109 -32.99 -19.49 -34.37
N GLY A 110 -33.88 -18.52 -34.09
CA GLY A 110 -33.61 -17.46 -33.13
C GLY A 110 -33.35 -17.97 -31.70
N LEU A 111 -34.09 -19.00 -31.25
CA LEU A 111 -33.85 -19.65 -29.97
C LEU A 111 -32.50 -20.39 -29.94
N LEU A 112 -32.12 -21.05 -31.03
CA LEU A 112 -30.83 -21.74 -31.14
C LEU A 112 -29.68 -20.74 -31.06
N GLN A 113 -29.76 -19.61 -31.78
CA GLN A 113 -28.76 -18.56 -31.73
C GLN A 113 -28.62 -17.98 -30.32
N ASN A 114 -29.73 -17.69 -29.66
CA ASN A 114 -29.72 -17.23 -28.27
C ASN A 114 -29.13 -18.27 -27.31
N SER A 115 -29.41 -19.55 -27.53
CA SER A 115 -28.82 -20.64 -26.74
C SER A 115 -27.29 -20.68 -26.88
N HIS A 116 -26.76 -20.46 -28.07
CA HIS A 116 -25.31 -20.36 -28.28
C HIS A 116 -24.71 -19.17 -27.53
N LEU A 117 -25.34 -17.99 -27.58
CA LEU A 117 -24.88 -16.81 -26.84
C LEU A 117 -24.88 -17.04 -25.32
N ILE A 118 -25.92 -17.70 -24.80
CA ILE A 118 -26.00 -18.07 -23.38
C ILE A 118 -24.86 -19.04 -23.03
N HIS A 119 -24.57 -20.02 -23.88
CA HIS A 119 -23.48 -20.97 -23.67
C HIS A 119 -22.12 -20.28 -23.62
N ASP A 120 -21.84 -19.37 -24.56
CA ASP A 120 -20.59 -18.61 -24.60
C ASP A 120 -20.46 -17.69 -23.38
N SER A 121 -21.58 -17.07 -22.96
CA SER A 121 -21.62 -16.26 -21.73
C SER A 121 -21.33 -17.10 -20.48
N LEU A 122 -21.89 -18.31 -20.38
CA LEU A 122 -21.63 -19.25 -19.29
C LEU A 122 -20.15 -19.68 -19.26
N ALA A 123 -19.55 -19.96 -20.41
CA ALA A 123 -18.12 -20.30 -20.50
C ALA A 123 -17.24 -19.13 -20.03
N SER A 124 -17.58 -17.90 -20.40
CA SER A 124 -16.87 -16.69 -19.92
C SER A 124 -17.01 -16.50 -18.40
N ILE A 125 -18.21 -16.72 -17.85
CA ILE A 125 -18.46 -16.65 -16.41
C ILE A 125 -17.66 -17.71 -15.65
N ASP A 126 -17.54 -18.93 -16.18
CA ASP A 126 -16.72 -19.98 -15.57
C ASP A 126 -15.25 -19.57 -15.48
N VAL A 127 -14.68 -19.04 -16.57
CA VAL A 127 -13.29 -18.53 -16.58
C VAL A 127 -13.10 -17.41 -15.55
N GLN A 128 -14.04 -16.46 -15.47
CA GLN A 128 -13.97 -15.38 -14.47
C GLN A 128 -14.09 -15.93 -13.04
N THR A 129 -14.95 -16.91 -12.81
CA THR A 129 -15.13 -17.54 -11.49
C THR A 129 -13.85 -18.25 -11.04
N GLN A 130 -13.16 -18.95 -11.95
CA GLN A 130 -11.85 -19.56 -11.67
C GLN A 130 -10.77 -18.52 -11.36
N GLN A 131 -10.76 -17.38 -12.06
CA GLN A 131 -9.83 -16.28 -11.76
C GLN A 131 -10.08 -15.67 -10.37
N VAL A 132 -11.35 -15.46 -10.01
CA VAL A 132 -11.73 -14.99 -8.67
C VAL A 132 -11.28 -15.98 -7.61
N ALA A 133 -11.53 -17.27 -7.78
CA ALA A 133 -11.09 -18.30 -6.83
C ALA A 133 -9.57 -18.28 -6.60
N LYS A 134 -8.79 -18.17 -7.69
CA LYS A 134 -7.32 -18.05 -7.61
C LYS A 134 -6.87 -16.78 -6.90
N LEU A 135 -7.52 -15.65 -7.18
CA LEU A 135 -7.22 -14.38 -6.52
C LEU A 135 -7.53 -14.46 -5.01
N THR A 136 -8.67 -15.04 -4.64
CA THR A 136 -9.07 -15.24 -3.25
C THR A 136 -8.05 -16.10 -2.49
N GLN A 137 -7.55 -17.18 -3.10
CA GLN A 137 -6.50 -18.00 -2.50
C GLN A 137 -5.20 -17.22 -2.26
N ASN A 138 -4.80 -16.37 -3.20
CA ASN A 138 -3.62 -15.52 -3.01
C ASN A 138 -3.82 -14.51 -1.87
N VAL A 139 -5.01 -13.90 -1.78
CA VAL A 139 -5.36 -12.99 -0.68
C VAL A 139 -5.31 -13.71 0.67
N GLU A 140 -5.83 -14.94 0.75
CA GLU A 140 -5.77 -15.75 1.96
C GLU A 140 -4.32 -15.98 2.43
N VAL A 141 -3.43 -16.35 1.51
CA VAL A 141 -2.00 -16.52 1.81
C VAL A 141 -1.37 -15.22 2.34
N GLN A 142 -1.69 -14.08 1.73
CA GLN A 142 -1.17 -12.77 2.16
C GLN A 142 -1.71 -12.37 3.54
N VAL A 143 -3.00 -12.58 3.81
CA VAL A 143 -3.60 -12.30 5.12
C VAL A 143 -2.95 -13.15 6.22
N ASN A 144 -2.71 -14.44 5.95
CA ASN A 144 -2.01 -15.31 6.88
C ASN A 144 -0.57 -14.88 7.15
N LEU A 145 0.15 -14.36 6.13
CA LEU A 145 1.49 -13.81 6.30
C LEU A 145 1.48 -12.55 7.16
N VAL A 146 0.55 -11.62 6.88
CA VAL A 146 0.39 -10.40 7.67
C VAL A 146 0.08 -10.73 9.12
N LEU A 147 -0.81 -11.70 9.38
CA LEU A 147 -1.14 -12.13 10.74
C LEU A 147 0.10 -12.60 11.53
N ARG A 148 0.92 -13.47 10.95
CA ARG A 148 2.18 -13.93 11.58
C ARG A 148 3.15 -12.79 11.84
N ASN A 149 3.28 -11.88 10.89
CA ASN A 149 4.15 -10.71 11.05
C ASN A 149 3.65 -9.79 12.16
N THR A 150 2.35 -9.56 12.26
CA THR A 150 1.74 -8.76 13.33
C THR A 150 1.97 -9.40 14.70
N GLU A 151 1.84 -10.72 14.82
CA GLU A 151 2.14 -11.46 16.05
C GLU A 151 3.62 -11.31 16.46
N ALA A 152 4.54 -11.46 15.51
CA ALA A 152 5.97 -11.27 15.77
C ALA A 152 6.30 -9.82 16.21
N VAL A 153 5.71 -8.82 15.54
CA VAL A 153 5.88 -7.41 15.90
C VAL A 153 5.30 -7.12 17.29
N TYR A 154 4.17 -7.72 17.64
CA TYR A 154 3.55 -7.57 18.96
C TYR A 154 4.47 -8.10 20.07
N GLU A 155 5.00 -9.32 19.91
CA GLU A 155 5.94 -9.89 20.89
C GLU A 155 7.23 -9.08 20.98
N GLN A 156 7.75 -8.60 19.85
CA GLN A 156 8.91 -7.72 19.86
C GLN A 156 8.63 -6.39 20.57
N SER A 157 7.45 -5.80 20.35
CA SER A 157 7.02 -4.57 21.01
C SER A 157 6.92 -4.74 22.53
N LYS A 158 6.42 -5.89 22.99
CA LYS A 158 6.39 -6.25 24.42
C LYS A 158 7.79 -6.36 25.01
N GLY A 159 8.74 -6.97 24.29
CA GLY A 159 10.14 -7.02 24.70
C GLY A 159 10.81 -5.64 24.80
N ILE A 160 10.49 -4.73 23.86
CA ILE A 160 10.97 -3.34 23.89
C ILE A 160 10.40 -2.60 25.11
N ALA A 161 9.09 -2.74 25.37
CA ALA A 161 8.45 -2.10 26.52
C ALA A 161 9.06 -2.56 27.85
N ALA A 162 9.31 -3.87 28.01
CA ALA A 162 10.00 -4.40 29.19
C ALA A 162 11.42 -3.81 29.33
N SER A 163 12.19 -3.78 28.24
CA SER A 163 13.54 -3.21 28.23
C SER A 163 13.55 -1.71 28.59
N GLN A 164 12.56 -0.94 28.12
CA GLN A 164 12.44 0.48 28.48
C GLN A 164 12.13 0.68 29.97
N SER A 165 11.27 -0.17 30.55
CA SER A 165 10.98 -0.13 31.99
C SER A 165 12.24 -0.39 32.82
N GLU A 166 13.03 -1.43 32.47
CA GLU A 166 14.29 -1.71 33.17
C GLU A 166 15.30 -0.58 33.03
N LEU A 167 15.39 0.04 31.85
CA LEU A 167 16.31 1.17 31.64
C LEU A 167 15.91 2.37 32.50
N GLN A 168 14.62 2.69 32.61
CA GLN A 168 14.13 3.77 33.47
C GLN A 168 14.48 3.52 34.94
N GLU A 169 14.27 2.30 35.43
CA GLU A 169 14.61 1.92 36.82
C GLU A 169 16.11 2.03 37.09
N LYS A 170 16.95 1.51 36.17
CA LYS A 170 18.42 1.61 36.27
C LYS A 170 18.88 3.06 36.22
N GLN A 171 18.26 3.90 35.39
CA GLN A 171 18.58 5.32 35.29
C GLN A 171 18.20 6.07 36.57
N ALA A 172 17.03 5.81 37.16
CA ALA A 172 16.63 6.38 38.44
C ALA A 172 17.63 5.99 39.54
N THR A 173 17.97 4.70 39.64
CA THR A 173 18.96 4.21 40.60
C THR A 173 20.33 4.87 40.43
N MET A 174 20.75 5.10 39.18
CA MET A 174 22.02 5.77 38.88
C MET A 174 21.99 7.24 39.29
N THR A 175 20.88 7.94 39.05
CA THR A 175 20.68 9.33 39.50
C THR A 175 20.77 9.42 41.02
N ASP A 176 20.07 8.56 41.76
CA ASP A 176 20.11 8.56 43.22
C ASP A 176 21.53 8.35 43.76
N LYS A 177 22.27 7.38 43.19
CA LYS A 177 23.67 7.10 43.57
C LYS A 177 24.62 8.26 43.24
N LEU A 178 24.39 8.94 42.12
CA LEU A 178 25.18 10.12 41.73
C LEU A 178 24.92 11.28 42.69
N GLU A 179 23.65 11.52 43.05
CA GLU A 179 23.28 12.57 44.00
C GLU A 179 23.89 12.31 45.38
N GLU A 180 23.82 11.08 45.88
CA GLU A 180 24.45 10.67 47.14
C GLU A 180 25.98 10.87 47.10
N SER A 181 26.62 10.45 46.00
CA SER A 181 28.08 10.58 45.82
C SER A 181 28.50 12.05 45.76
N MET A 182 27.71 12.90 45.09
CA MET A 182 27.97 14.32 44.97
C MET A 182 27.81 15.05 46.31
N ALA A 183 26.82 14.66 47.12
CA ALA A 183 26.64 15.17 48.48
C ALA A 183 27.85 14.86 49.38
N LYS A 184 28.33 13.60 49.35
CA LYS A 184 29.54 13.18 50.08
C LYS A 184 30.79 13.95 49.63
N LEU A 185 30.94 14.16 48.32
CA LEU A 185 32.06 14.91 47.76
C LEU A 185 32.01 16.38 48.22
N HIS A 186 30.83 17.00 48.17
CA HIS A 186 30.63 18.37 48.62
C HIS A 186 30.96 18.54 50.12
N GLU A 187 30.52 17.60 50.97
CA GLU A 187 30.86 17.58 52.39
C GLU A 187 32.38 17.47 52.60
N SER A 188 33.04 16.54 51.90
CA SER A 188 34.50 16.39 51.98
C SER A 188 35.24 17.64 51.50
N SER A 189 34.77 18.28 50.43
CA SER A 189 35.34 19.53 49.91
C SER A 189 35.26 20.66 50.94
N ASN A 190 34.10 20.82 51.59
CA ASN A 190 33.92 21.81 52.66
C ASN A 190 34.86 21.54 53.84
N LYS A 191 34.98 20.28 54.27
CA LYS A 191 35.89 19.89 55.36
C LYS A 191 37.35 20.15 55.02
N VAL A 192 37.76 19.94 53.76
CA VAL A 192 39.10 20.28 53.29
C VAL A 192 39.29 21.80 53.28
N GLY A 193 38.31 22.57 52.80
CA GLY A 193 38.33 24.04 52.81
C GLY A 193 38.50 24.61 54.23
N GLU A 194 37.76 24.08 55.20
CA GLU A 194 37.88 24.45 56.62
C GLU A 194 39.29 24.15 57.16
N LYS A 195 39.83 22.96 56.90
CA LYS A 195 41.20 22.58 57.30
C LYS A 195 42.26 23.49 56.67
N ILE A 196 42.11 23.84 55.40
CA ILE A 196 43.02 24.77 54.71
C ILE A 196 42.94 26.15 55.36
N SER A 197 41.75 26.63 55.71
CA SER A 197 41.61 27.92 56.40
C SER A 197 42.27 27.89 57.78
N ASN A 198 42.13 26.80 58.53
CA ASN A 198 42.78 26.63 59.82
C ASN A 198 44.32 26.60 59.67
N LEU A 199 44.84 25.87 58.68
CA LEU A 199 46.27 25.84 58.38
C LEU A 199 46.80 27.23 57.99
N LYS A 200 46.03 28.00 57.22
CA LYS A 200 46.38 29.39 56.88
C LYS A 200 46.50 30.25 58.13
N ASN A 201 45.55 30.15 59.06
CA ASN A 201 45.59 30.90 60.31
C ASN A 201 46.80 30.50 61.17
N GLN A 202 47.09 29.20 61.28
CA GLN A 202 48.29 28.71 61.98
C GLN A 202 49.58 29.21 61.33
N ALA A 203 49.64 29.28 59.99
CA ALA A 203 50.80 29.82 59.28
C ALA A 203 51.01 31.32 59.56
N ILE A 204 49.94 32.11 59.66
CA ILE A 204 50.00 33.54 60.05
C ILE A 204 50.54 33.67 61.48
N GLU A 205 50.05 32.88 62.43
CA GLU A 205 50.57 32.90 63.81
C GLU A 205 52.06 32.57 63.88
N ILE A 206 52.51 31.56 63.12
CA ILE A 206 53.93 31.21 63.03
C ILE A 206 54.75 32.37 62.44
N GLU A 207 54.27 33.02 61.38
CA GLU A 207 54.92 34.18 60.78
C GLU A 207 55.06 35.34 61.78
N GLU A 208 54.01 35.62 62.56
CA GLU A 208 54.04 36.62 63.62
C GLU A 208 55.09 36.30 64.72
N GLU A 209 55.14 35.05 65.17
CA GLU A 209 56.15 34.61 66.16
C GLU A 209 57.57 34.67 65.60
N ILE A 210 57.79 34.25 64.35
CA ILE A 210 59.09 34.40 63.67
C ILE A 210 59.49 35.88 63.61
N SER A 211 58.56 36.78 63.29
CA SER A 211 58.81 38.22 63.26
C SER A 211 59.19 38.77 64.64
N LYS A 212 58.48 38.36 65.71
CA LYS A 212 58.81 38.75 67.10
C LYS A 212 60.21 38.29 67.49
N VAL A 213 60.55 37.02 67.23
CA VAL A 213 61.88 36.46 67.51
C VAL A 213 62.95 37.18 66.68
N GLY A 214 62.70 37.40 65.39
CA GLY A 214 63.61 38.13 64.50
C GLY A 214 63.89 39.55 64.97
N ASN A 215 62.87 40.29 65.38
CA ASN A 215 63.01 41.64 65.94
C ASN A 215 63.78 41.66 67.26
N ALA A 216 63.48 40.71 68.16
CA ALA A 216 64.20 40.57 69.43
C ALA A 216 65.68 40.22 69.20
N MET A 217 65.96 39.29 68.28
CA MET A 217 67.31 38.89 67.92
C MET A 217 68.09 40.04 67.27
N SER A 218 67.47 40.78 66.35
CA SER A 218 68.05 41.99 65.75
C SER A 218 68.40 43.05 66.80
N SER A 219 67.49 43.33 67.74
CA SER A 219 67.75 44.26 68.86
C SER A 219 68.92 43.81 69.75
N LYS A 220 68.98 42.52 70.11
CA LYS A 220 70.08 41.95 70.89
C LYS A 220 71.40 42.01 70.12
N MET A 221 71.39 41.70 68.83
CA MET A 221 72.57 41.75 67.97
C MET A 221 73.09 43.18 67.84
N ASN A 222 72.22 44.16 67.62
CA ASN A 222 72.60 45.59 67.60
C ASN A 222 73.23 46.03 68.93
N THR A 223 72.67 45.58 70.06
CA THR A 223 73.26 45.86 71.39
C THR A 223 74.63 45.22 71.54
N LEU A 224 74.80 43.98 71.07
CA LEU A 224 76.06 43.26 71.13
C LEU A 224 77.13 43.93 70.26
N GLN A 225 76.76 44.32 69.03
CA GLN A 225 77.60 45.05 68.08
C GLN A 225 78.05 46.38 68.69
N GLN A 226 77.12 47.18 69.23
CA GLN A 226 77.45 48.45 69.86
C GLN A 226 78.44 48.27 71.03
N ARG A 227 78.24 47.26 71.88
CA ARG A 227 79.19 46.95 72.96
C ARG A 227 80.55 46.50 72.43
N ALA A 228 80.58 45.70 71.35
CA ALA A 228 81.82 45.28 70.72
C ALA A 228 82.58 46.49 70.13
N ASP A 229 81.87 47.42 69.50
CA ASP A 229 82.43 48.66 68.98
C ASP A 229 82.97 49.57 70.10
N ASP A 230 82.23 49.72 71.21
CA ASP A 230 82.67 50.47 72.40
C ASP A 230 83.96 49.88 73.00
N ILE A 231 84.03 48.55 73.14
CA ILE A 231 85.23 47.86 73.58
C ILE A 231 86.38 48.08 72.59
N GLY A 232 86.12 47.94 71.29
CA GLY A 232 87.09 48.18 70.23
C GLY A 232 87.68 49.60 70.30
N ASN A 233 86.82 50.60 70.47
CA ASN A 233 87.22 52.00 70.65
C ASN A 233 88.04 52.20 71.92
N MET A 234 87.61 51.67 73.07
CA MET A 234 88.30 51.84 74.34
C MET A 234 89.67 51.14 74.35
N VAL A 235 89.77 49.95 73.75
CA VAL A 235 91.04 49.24 73.55
C VAL A 235 91.95 50.06 72.63
N GLY A 236 91.44 50.62 71.54
CA GLY A 236 92.18 51.52 70.66
C GLY A 236 92.77 52.72 71.40
N ILE A 237 91.95 53.43 72.20
CA ILE A 237 92.40 54.58 73.02
C ILE A 237 93.45 54.13 74.05
N SER A 238 93.24 52.98 74.71
CA SER A 238 94.18 52.47 75.70
C SER A 238 95.53 52.08 75.07
N LEU A 239 95.51 51.46 73.89
CA LEU A 239 96.72 51.12 73.15
C LEU A 239 97.49 52.38 72.76
N GLU A 240 96.79 53.40 72.27
CA GLU A 240 97.39 54.68 71.89
C GLU A 240 98.02 55.38 73.10
N LYS A 241 97.35 55.39 74.26
CA LYS A 241 97.93 55.90 75.52
C LYS A 241 99.15 55.09 75.96
N GLN A 242 99.11 53.77 75.87
CA GLN A 242 100.27 52.93 76.21
C GLN A 242 101.45 53.21 75.26
N LYS A 243 101.19 53.44 73.97
CA LYS A 243 102.20 53.85 73.00
C LYS A 243 102.81 55.20 73.35
N GLN A 244 102.01 56.23 73.65
CA GLN A 244 102.51 57.53 74.10
C GLN A 244 103.36 57.44 75.37
N VAL A 245 102.99 56.58 76.33
CA VAL A 245 103.79 56.34 77.53
C VAL A 245 105.12 55.65 77.20
N LEU A 246 105.12 54.68 76.29
CA LEU A 246 106.33 54.03 75.79
C LEU A 246 107.26 55.03 75.10
N ASP A 247 106.71 55.87 74.22
CA ASP A 247 107.46 56.92 73.52
C ASP A 247 108.03 57.94 74.52
N GLY A 248 107.23 58.38 75.50
CA GLY A 248 107.67 59.26 76.58
C GLY A 248 108.76 58.65 77.46
N LYS A 249 108.67 57.34 77.77
CA LYS A 249 109.73 56.62 78.49
C LYS A 249 111.01 56.50 77.66
N SER A 250 110.90 56.29 76.35
CA SER A 250 112.05 56.28 75.43
C SER A 250 112.76 57.64 75.45
N LEU A 251 112.01 58.74 75.36
CA LEU A 251 112.56 60.10 75.45
C LEU A 251 113.21 60.39 76.81
N ALA A 252 112.59 59.97 77.91
CA ALA A 252 113.18 60.10 79.25
C ALA A 252 114.48 59.28 79.40
N PHE A 253 114.53 58.09 78.78
CA PHE A 253 115.71 57.24 78.76
C PHE A 253 116.85 57.88 77.96
N GLU A 254 116.57 58.45 76.78
CA GLU A 254 117.55 59.25 76.02
C GLU A 254 118.05 60.47 76.82
N GLY A 255 117.15 61.15 77.54
CA GLY A 255 117.50 62.24 78.46
C GLY A 255 118.43 61.80 79.58
N LEU A 256 118.15 60.66 80.22
CA LEU A 256 119.02 60.07 81.25
C LEU A 256 120.38 59.64 80.67
N GLN A 257 120.41 59.08 79.46
CA GLN A 257 121.64 58.72 78.77
C GLN A 257 122.50 59.96 78.49
N SER A 258 121.85 61.06 78.08
CA SER A 258 122.51 62.36 77.88
C SER A 258 123.06 62.92 79.19
N LEU A 259 122.30 62.81 80.29
CA LEU A 259 122.74 63.24 81.62
C LEU A 259 123.91 62.39 82.15
N THR A 260 123.87 61.08 81.89
CA THR A 260 124.96 60.15 82.23
C THR A 260 126.21 60.47 81.42
N LYS A 261 126.07 60.80 80.13
CA LYS A 261 127.16 61.32 79.29
C LYS A 261 127.74 62.63 79.84
N PHE A 262 126.88 63.55 80.26
CA PHE A 262 127.29 64.82 80.87
C PHE A 262 128.05 64.59 82.20
N GLN A 263 127.57 63.68 83.04
CA GLN A 263 128.25 63.31 84.28
C GLN A 263 129.59 62.61 84.04
N LEU A 264 129.69 61.72 83.05
CA LEU A 264 130.96 61.11 82.65
C LEU A 264 131.97 62.17 82.16
N HIS A 265 131.52 63.13 81.35
CA HIS A 265 132.37 64.22 80.86
C HIS A 265 132.82 65.15 82.00
N ALA A 266 131.97 65.39 83.00
CA ALA A 266 132.33 66.19 84.19
C ALA A 266 133.27 65.45 85.17
N LEU A 267 133.30 64.11 85.12
CA LEU A 267 134.21 63.26 85.91
C LEU A 267 135.60 63.11 85.26
N GLU A 268 135.70 63.20 83.93
CA GLU A 268 136.97 63.19 83.21
C GLU A 268 137.76 64.50 83.33
N GLU A 269 137.10 65.66 83.53
CA GLU A 269 137.77 66.96 83.72
C GLU A 269 138.35 67.19 85.13
N ASN A 270 138.13 66.27 86.09
CA ASN A 270 138.59 66.39 87.48
C ASN A 270 139.77 65.47 87.84
N ARG A 271 140.57 65.03 86.86
CA ARG A 271 141.79 64.20 87.05
C ARG A 271 142.99 64.78 86.31
#